data_AF-A0AAV0QA89-F1
#
_entry.id   AF-A0AAV0QA89-F1
#
_cell.length_a   1.000
_cell.length_b   1.000
_cell.length_c   1.000
_cell.angle_alpha   90.00
_cell.angle_beta   90.00
_cell.angle_gamma   90.00
#
_symmetry.space_group_name_H-M   'P 1'
#
loop_
_entity.id
_entity.type
_entity.pdbx_description
1 polymer ?
#
loop_
_entity_poly.entity_id
_entity_poly.type
_entity_poly.pdbx_seq_one_letter_code
_entity_poly.pdbx_strand_id
1 'polypeptide(L)'
;MAAQQQDSSSSSSSSIYDFTVKDIKGTDVSLGEYKGKVLLIVNVASKCGLTQSNYKELNVLYQKYKDQGLEILAFPCNQFGGQEPGSNEQIQETVCTIFKAEFPVFDKVHQHAG
;
A
#
# COMPACT_ATOMS: atom_id res chain seq x y z
N MET A 1 48.13 -12.82 17.73
CA MET A 1 47.54 -12.69 16.39
C MET A 1 46.06 -13.05 16.52
N ALA A 2 45.19 -12.04 16.57
CA ALA A 2 43.75 -12.23 16.70
C ALA A 2 43.16 -12.61 15.34
N ALA A 3 42.46 -13.75 15.28
CA ALA A 3 41.70 -14.16 14.11
C ALA A 3 40.45 -13.28 14.00
N GLN A 4 40.24 -12.71 12.81
CA GLN A 4 39.06 -11.91 12.47
C GLN A 4 37.84 -12.84 12.40
N GLN A 5 36.81 -12.54 13.20
CA GLN A 5 35.49 -13.16 13.05
C GLN A 5 34.74 -12.44 11.93
N GLN A 6 34.37 -13.19 10.89
CA GLN A 6 33.47 -12.73 9.84
C GLN A 6 32.04 -12.70 10.37
N ASP A 7 31.52 -11.50 10.57
CA ASP A 7 30.10 -11.27 10.83
C ASP A 7 29.32 -11.57 9.53
N SER A 8 28.74 -12.77 9.47
CA SER A 8 27.93 -13.21 8.33
C SER A 8 26.51 -12.69 8.53
N SER A 9 26.25 -11.46 8.10
CA SER A 9 24.88 -10.97 7.94
C SER A 9 24.23 -11.68 6.74
N SER A 10 23.63 -12.83 6.99
CA SER A 10 22.71 -13.45 6.03
C SER A 10 21.52 -12.51 5.86
N SER A 11 21.44 -11.84 4.71
CA SER A 11 20.22 -11.17 4.28
C SER A 11 19.14 -12.25 4.10
N SER A 12 18.36 -12.52 5.15
CA SER A 12 17.08 -13.21 5.00
C SER A 12 16.26 -12.36 4.05
N SER A 13 16.11 -12.82 2.81
CA SER A 13 15.23 -12.21 1.82
C SER A 13 13.80 -12.23 2.37
N SER A 14 13.42 -11.17 3.07
CA SER A 14 12.07 -10.96 3.58
C SER A 14 11.14 -10.84 2.40
N SER A 15 10.16 -11.74 2.36
CA SER A 15 9.08 -11.68 1.39
C SER A 15 8.12 -10.57 1.77
N ILE A 16 7.40 -10.04 0.79
CA ILE A 16 6.29 -9.11 1.09
C ILE A 16 5.23 -9.74 2.01
N TYR A 17 5.13 -11.06 2.00
CA TYR A 17 4.19 -11.82 2.83
C TYR A 17 4.56 -11.85 4.32
N ASP A 18 5.76 -11.39 4.68
CA ASP A 18 6.23 -11.36 6.08
C ASP A 18 5.86 -10.05 6.79
N PHE A 19 5.27 -9.08 6.06
CA PHE A 19 4.90 -7.78 6.62
C PHE A 19 3.47 -7.78 7.15
N THR A 20 3.28 -7.06 8.25
CA THR A 20 1.97 -6.63 8.76
C THR A 20 1.87 -5.12 8.59
N VAL A 21 0.75 -4.67 8.02
CA VAL A 21 0.44 -3.26 7.80
C VAL A 21 -0.86 -2.91 8.52
N LYS A 22 -1.19 -1.63 8.64
CA LYS A 22 -2.48 -1.20 9.15
C LYS A 22 -3.44 -0.90 8.01
N ASP A 23 -4.69 -1.32 8.12
CA ASP A 23 -5.76 -0.83 7.24
C ASP A 23 -6.07 0.65 7.53
N ILE A 24 -6.90 1.29 6.70
CA ILE A 24 -7.24 2.71 6.89
C ILE A 24 -7.96 3.00 8.23
N LYS A 25 -8.45 1.97 8.94
CA LYS A 25 -9.08 2.07 10.26
C LYS A 25 -8.09 1.80 11.40
N GLY A 26 -6.83 1.52 11.10
CA GLY A 26 -5.76 1.23 12.08
C GLY A 26 -5.65 -0.22 12.52
N THR A 27 -6.44 -1.13 11.91
CA THR A 27 -6.43 -2.57 12.22
C THR A 27 -5.24 -3.24 11.54
N ASP A 28 -4.52 -4.10 12.25
CA ASP A 28 -3.41 -4.85 11.66
C ASP A 28 -3.92 -5.89 10.64
N VAL A 29 -3.29 -5.91 9.46
CA VAL A 29 -3.56 -6.80 8.33
C VAL A 29 -2.24 -7.45 7.92
N SER A 30 -2.21 -8.78 7.84
CA SER A 30 -1.01 -9.49 7.39
C SER A 30 -1.01 -9.54 5.87
N LEU A 31 0.09 -9.10 5.24
CA LEU A 31 0.22 -9.23 3.79
C LEU A 31 0.33 -10.69 3.33
N GLY A 32 0.60 -11.63 4.26
CA GLY A 32 0.53 -13.06 4.00
C GLY A 32 -0.86 -13.55 3.56
N GLU A 33 -1.93 -12.82 3.88
CA GLU A 33 -3.30 -13.12 3.44
C GLU A 33 -3.47 -13.05 1.92
N TYR A 34 -2.59 -12.33 1.22
CA TYR A 34 -2.63 -12.17 -0.23
C TYR A 34 -1.73 -13.16 -0.99
N LYS A 35 -1.18 -14.17 -0.32
CA LYS A 35 -0.28 -15.16 -0.94
C LYS A 35 -1.00 -15.91 -2.07
N GLY A 36 -0.33 -16.02 -3.22
CA GLY A 36 -0.88 -16.67 -4.41
C GLY A 36 -1.70 -15.73 -5.31
N LYS A 37 -1.91 -14.47 -4.89
CA LYS A 37 -2.42 -13.41 -5.77
C LYS A 37 -1.27 -12.66 -6.45
N VAL A 38 -1.58 -12.05 -7.59
CA VAL A 38 -0.74 -11.01 -8.19
C VAL A 38 -1.06 -9.71 -7.46
N LEU A 39 -0.04 -9.06 -6.90
CA LEU A 39 -0.23 -7.81 -6.14
C LEU A 39 0.22 -6.61 -6.97
N LEU A 40 -0.67 -5.62 -7.11
CA LEU A 40 -0.34 -4.28 -7.56
C LEU A 40 -0.37 -3.33 -6.36
N ILE A 41 0.80 -2.92 -5.90
CA ILE A 41 0.95 -2.05 -4.74
C ILE A 41 1.16 -0.62 -5.23
N VAL A 42 0.32 0.30 -4.77
CA VAL A 42 0.27 1.66 -5.32
C VAL A 42 0.28 2.68 -4.18
N ASN A 43 1.22 3.62 -4.25
CA ASN A 43 1.14 4.82 -3.43
C ASN A 43 0.13 5.81 -4.05
N VAL A 44 -0.84 6.25 -3.26
CA VAL A 44 -1.92 7.13 -3.73
C VAL A 44 -1.89 8.49 -3.03
N ALA A 45 -2.46 9.49 -3.70
CA ALA A 45 -2.65 10.84 -3.19
C ALA A 45 -4.01 11.38 -3.65
N SER A 46 -4.78 12.04 -2.78
CA SER A 46 -6.13 12.56 -3.08
C SER A 46 -6.12 13.88 -3.84
N LYS A 47 -5.06 14.68 -3.70
CA LYS A 47 -4.94 16.03 -4.29
C LYS A 47 -3.91 16.11 -5.42
N CYS A 48 -3.71 15.03 -6.15
CA CYS A 48 -2.87 15.01 -7.35
C CYS A 48 -3.71 15.35 -8.58
N GLY A 49 -3.14 16.08 -9.55
CA GLY A 49 -3.79 16.35 -10.83
C GLY A 49 -4.14 15.07 -11.62
N LEU A 50 -3.49 13.95 -11.29
CA LEU A 50 -3.70 12.64 -11.90
C LEU A 50 -4.60 11.71 -11.07
N THR A 51 -5.06 12.14 -9.88
CA THR A 51 -5.80 11.26 -8.97
C THR A 51 -7.05 10.68 -9.63
N GLN A 52 -7.84 11.51 -10.32
CA GLN A 52 -9.09 11.06 -10.94
C GLN A 52 -8.86 10.00 -12.03
N SER A 53 -7.89 10.21 -12.92
CA SER A 53 -7.55 9.25 -13.97
C SER A 53 -6.99 7.96 -13.37
N ASN A 54 -6.07 8.07 -12.42
CA ASN A 54 -5.45 6.92 -11.77
C ASN A 54 -6.48 6.02 -11.08
N TYR A 55 -7.35 6.57 -10.23
CA TYR A 55 -8.38 5.76 -9.56
C TYR A 55 -9.36 5.13 -10.55
N LYS A 56 -9.74 5.84 -11.62
CA LYS A 56 -10.60 5.28 -12.66
C LYS A 56 -9.94 4.09 -13.36
N GLU A 57 -8.68 4.21 -13.74
CA GLU A 57 -7.94 3.15 -14.42
C GLU A 57 -7.67 1.96 -13.50
N LEU A 58 -7.34 2.20 -12.23
CA LEU A 58 -7.20 1.16 -11.20
C LEU A 58 -8.51 0.40 -11.00
N ASN A 59 -9.66 1.08 -10.95
CA ASN A 59 -10.96 0.43 -10.85
C ASN A 59 -11.26 -0.45 -12.07
N VAL A 60 -10.99 0.04 -13.28
CA VAL A 60 -11.17 -0.74 -14.52
C VAL A 60 -10.28 -1.98 -14.52
N LEU A 61 -9.01 -1.82 -14.13
CA LEU A 61 -8.06 -2.93 -14.03
C LEU A 61 -8.52 -3.96 -13.00
N TYR A 62 -8.93 -3.50 -11.81
CA TYR A 62 -9.37 -4.37 -10.74
C TYR A 62 -10.64 -5.14 -11.11
N GLN A 63 -11.65 -4.47 -11.69
CA GLN A 63 -12.86 -5.15 -12.17
C GLN A 63 -12.57 -6.22 -13.21
N LYS A 64 -11.55 -6.02 -14.05
CA LYS A 64 -11.20 -6.98 -15.11
C LYS A 64 -10.50 -8.24 -14.56
N TYR A 65 -9.71 -8.11 -13.50
CA TYR A 65 -8.76 -9.15 -13.08
C TYR A 65 -8.89 -9.62 -11.63
N LYS A 66 -9.74 -9.02 -10.79
CA LYS A 66 -9.92 -9.43 -9.38
C LYS A 66 -10.26 -10.92 -9.25
N ASP A 67 -11.17 -11.42 -10.08
CA ASP A 67 -11.59 -12.82 -10.09
C ASP A 67 -10.54 -13.77 -10.72
N GLN A 68 -9.50 -13.21 -11.34
CA GLN A 68 -8.35 -13.94 -11.89
C GLN A 68 -7.15 -13.91 -10.94
N GLY A 69 -7.32 -13.39 -9.71
CA GLY A 69 -6.29 -13.37 -8.68
C GLY A 69 -5.45 -12.10 -8.62
N LEU A 70 -5.88 -10.99 -9.24
CA LEU A 70 -5.27 -9.67 -9.00
C LEU A 70 -5.81 -9.05 -7.70
N GLU A 71 -4.92 -8.47 -6.89
CA GLU A 71 -5.27 -7.59 -5.78
C GLU A 71 -4.53 -6.26 -5.91
N ILE A 72 -5.23 -5.15 -5.65
CA ILE A 72 -4.62 -3.81 -5.60
C ILE A 72 -4.53 -3.38 -4.14
N LEU A 73 -3.33 -3.03 -3.68
CA LEU A 73 -3.11 -2.55 -2.31
C LEU A 73 -2.74 -1.06 -2.36
N ALA A 74 -3.67 -0.19 -1.96
CA ALA A 74 -3.49 1.26 -2.04
C ALA A 74 -2.98 1.84 -0.71
N PHE A 75 -1.84 2.53 -0.76
CA PHE A 75 -1.16 3.12 0.39
C PHE A 75 -1.11 4.66 0.25
N PRO A 76 -1.97 5.41 0.96
CA PRO A 76 -1.97 6.87 0.92
C PRO A 76 -0.63 7.44 1.40
N CYS A 77 -0.05 8.40 0.67
CA CYS A 77 1.27 8.95 0.98
C CYS A 77 1.33 10.46 0.73
N ASN A 78 1.72 11.23 1.76
CA ASN A 78 1.80 12.69 1.67
C ASN A 78 3.18 13.24 1.24
N GLN A 79 4.12 12.36 0.92
CA GLN A 79 5.53 12.73 0.72
C GLN A 79 5.79 13.33 -0.66
N PHE A 80 4.82 13.27 -1.57
CA PHE A 80 4.92 13.80 -2.93
C PHE A 80 4.16 15.13 -3.03
N GLY A 81 4.84 16.23 -2.74
CA GLY A 81 4.28 17.58 -2.87
C GLY A 81 3.12 17.90 -1.91
N GLY A 82 2.99 17.17 -0.79
CA GLY A 82 1.94 17.44 0.19
C GLY A 82 0.52 17.15 -0.30
N GLN A 83 0.36 16.24 -1.27
CA GLN A 83 -0.90 16.00 -1.97
C GLN A 83 -1.84 15.02 -1.27
N GLU A 84 -1.50 14.54 -0.07
CA GLU A 84 -2.36 13.72 0.78
C GLU A 84 -2.38 14.28 2.22
N PRO A 85 -2.81 15.53 2.46
CA PRO A 85 -2.69 16.15 3.77
C PRO A 85 -3.73 15.67 4.78
N GLY A 86 -4.79 14.96 4.33
CA GLY A 86 -5.91 14.55 5.18
C GLY A 86 -5.56 13.48 6.21
N SER A 87 -6.44 13.32 7.21
CA SER A 87 -6.47 12.17 8.12
C SER A 87 -6.98 10.93 7.40
N ASN A 88 -6.81 9.75 8.01
CA ASN A 88 -7.34 8.51 7.45
C ASN A 88 -8.86 8.55 7.26
N GLU A 89 -9.63 9.18 8.15
CA GLU A 89 -11.07 9.30 7.96
C GLU A 89 -11.41 10.13 6.72
N GLN A 90 -10.71 11.25 6.51
CA GLN A 90 -10.91 12.11 5.34
C GLN A 90 -10.50 11.40 4.04
N ILE A 91 -9.41 10.63 4.09
CA ILE A 91 -8.95 9.83 2.96
C ILE A 91 -9.96 8.73 2.65
N GLN A 92 -10.45 8.02 3.67
CA GLN A 92 -11.45 6.97 3.51
C GLN A 92 -12.73 7.52 2.88
N GLU A 93 -13.24 8.66 3.38
CA GLU A 93 -14.41 9.32 2.83
C GLU A 93 -14.20 9.69 1.35
N THR A 94 -13.03 10.27 1.03
CA THR A 94 -12.67 10.66 -0.34
C THR A 94 -12.62 9.43 -1.26
N VAL A 95 -11.94 8.36 -0.84
CA VAL A 95 -11.74 7.17 -1.67
C VAL A 95 -13.04 6.38 -1.84
N CYS A 96 -13.85 6.22 -0.80
CA CYS A 96 -15.13 5.53 -0.88
C CYS A 96 -16.17 6.34 -1.66
N THR A 97 -16.25 7.64 -1.46
CA THR A 97 -17.33 8.48 -2.01
C THR A 97 -17.02 8.97 -3.42
N ILE A 98 -15.79 9.46 -3.63
CA ILE A 98 -15.40 10.10 -4.89
C ILE A 98 -14.88 9.06 -5.87
N PHE A 99 -14.04 8.15 -5.41
CA PHE A 99 -13.35 7.19 -6.28
C PHE A 99 -14.00 5.81 -6.34
N LYS A 100 -14.94 5.50 -5.45
CA LYS A 100 -15.65 4.21 -5.38
C LYS A 100 -14.70 3.02 -5.48
N ALA A 101 -13.54 3.12 -4.82
CA ALA A 101 -12.55 2.06 -4.86
C ALA A 101 -13.11 0.80 -4.21
N GLU A 102 -13.00 -0.33 -4.91
CA GLU A 102 -13.42 -1.65 -4.41
C GLU A 102 -12.24 -2.50 -3.90
N PHE A 103 -11.03 -1.95 -3.94
CA PHE A 103 -9.81 -2.59 -3.47
C PHE A 103 -9.36 -2.03 -2.10
N PRO A 104 -8.59 -2.80 -1.31
CA PRO A 104 -8.12 -2.38 0.01
C PRO A 104 -7.33 -1.06 0.00
N VAL A 105 -7.67 -0.19 0.95
CA VAL A 105 -6.93 1.05 1.26
C VAL A 105 -6.36 0.92 2.65
N PHE A 106 -5.06 1.15 2.76
CA PHE A 106 -4.30 1.00 3.99
C PHE A 106 -4.11 2.33 4.70
N ASP A 107 -3.55 2.24 5.91
CA ASP A 107 -3.12 3.38 6.69
C ASP A 107 -2.12 4.23 5.89
N LYS A 108 -2.18 5.53 6.13
CA LYS A 108 -1.32 6.50 5.48
C LYS A 108 0.12 6.23 5.87
N VAL A 109 0.96 5.97 4.89
CA VAL A 109 2.37 5.68 5.14
C VAL A 109 3.07 6.96 5.60
N HIS A 110 3.82 6.85 6.69
CA HIS A 110 4.73 7.88 7.18
C HIS A 110 6.17 7.45 6.88
N GLN A 111 7.05 8.43 6.67
CA GLN A 111 8.46 8.15 6.54
C GLN A 111 8.91 7.42 7.80
N HIS A 112 9.56 6.26 7.66
CA HIS A 112 10.30 5.68 8.76
C HIS A 112 11.31 6.74 9.22
N ALA A 113 11.12 7.32 10.40
CA ALA A 113 12.26 7.67 11.21
C ALA A 113 12.92 6.32 11.53
N GLY A 114 14.16 6.15 11.07
CA GLY A 114 14.96 4.97 11.35
C GLY A 114 15.17 4.77 12.85
#